data_AF-A0A9D4IQJ3-F1
#
_entry.id   AF-A0A9D4IQJ3-F1
#
_cell.length_a   1.000
_cell.length_b   1.000
_cell.length_c   1.000
_cell.angle_alpha   90.00
_cell.angle_beta   90.00
_cell.angle_gamma   90.00
#
_symmetry.space_group_name_H-M   'P 1'
#
loop_
_entity.id
_entity.type
_entity.pdbx_description
1 polymer ?
#
loop_
_entity_poly.entity_id
_entity_poly.type
_entity_poly.pdbx_seq_one_letter_code
_entity_poly.pdbx_strand_id
1 'polypeptide(L)'
;MCSLMTMLGYGEEIRRRRTDKYRDTDMVINSAQSLFTVNTAGSKAEGLTCPLESDVDCLFVLNDVLCVESGTSLRTVQDDKYLLRIDMRAPPGYCKLLQERETQTMGSYLVQESLCDNGYGEKNLSSALWINLWINFFKWFSLPLLWNNSIVNCEIAGPSIPDIRGGKVHNDKVFGLRCHCNSILQRWAARPRHWPSKDIIAKVVSLGAYVTPVGSKESEYKHMEWRICFNTGEAELVNNLTDTHAKVYVILRMILKEIIKPENKEITSFVLKNIVLWQAEKTPRTEFRAGRFFHWLHDGLKELKTAIENRHFRYYMIPERNLMAACGLDDALQSKWVADITDMMEEGHKVILRLEKIRKAIVASPEPMLWFSKNKIELEMLELELFTRVRQCKTLTDYNIFTNAIRRRKFEIVREVKVRMTLEGGSSHDELNALLDVECWLDLQDLWFRLLE
;
A
#
# COMPACT_ATOMS: atom_id res chain seq x y z
N MET A 1 -23.50 11.64 3.21
CA MET A 1 -22.31 10.91 2.72
C MET A 1 -21.40 10.39 3.82
N CYS A 2 -20.81 11.24 4.69
CA CYS A 2 -19.86 10.76 5.71
C CYS A 2 -20.44 9.72 6.69
N SER A 3 -21.73 9.80 7.03
CA SER A 3 -22.42 8.78 7.85
C SER A 3 -22.54 7.45 7.11
N LEU A 4 -22.93 7.47 5.83
CA LEU A 4 -22.97 6.28 4.97
C LEU A 4 -21.59 5.60 4.89
N MET A 5 -20.53 6.37 4.67
CA MET A 5 -19.17 5.84 4.66
C MET A 5 -18.76 5.20 5.99
N THR A 6 -19.24 5.75 7.11
CA THR A 6 -19.03 5.16 8.44
C THR A 6 -19.73 3.82 8.55
N MET A 7 -21.00 3.74 8.13
CA MET A 7 -21.75 2.48 8.05
C MET A 7 -21.12 1.49 7.08
N LEU A 8 -20.39 1.93 6.05
CA LEU A 8 -19.65 1.03 5.16
C LEU A 8 -18.29 0.57 5.72
N GLY A 9 -17.96 0.93 6.97
CA GLY A 9 -16.72 0.55 7.64
C GLY A 9 -15.52 1.44 7.27
N TYR A 10 -15.74 2.66 6.78
CA TYR A 10 -14.68 3.64 6.50
C TYR A 10 -14.61 4.76 7.55
N GLY A 11 -15.25 4.56 8.71
CA GLY A 11 -15.11 5.47 9.85
C GLY A 11 -13.74 5.36 10.51
N GLU A 12 -13.28 6.46 11.09
CA GLU A 12 -11.99 6.57 11.79
C GLU A 12 -11.68 5.43 12.76
N GLU A 13 -12.64 5.04 13.61
CA GLU A 13 -12.43 3.95 14.58
C GLU A 13 -12.03 2.64 13.89
N ILE A 14 -12.77 2.23 12.86
CA ILE A 14 -12.52 0.98 12.13
C ILE A 14 -11.19 1.06 11.38
N ARG A 15 -10.86 2.21 10.79
CA ARG A 15 -9.56 2.42 10.14
C ARG A 15 -8.41 2.23 11.12
N ARG A 16 -8.48 2.85 12.30
CA ARG A 16 -7.45 2.72 13.35
C ARG A 16 -7.30 1.27 13.80
N ARG A 17 -8.41 0.57 14.05
CA ARG A 17 -8.39 -0.86 14.42
C ARG A 17 -7.71 -1.73 13.36
N ARG A 18 -7.97 -1.50 12.06
CA ARG A 18 -7.28 -2.20 10.97
C ARG A 18 -5.78 -1.90 10.98
N THR A 19 -5.41 -0.63 11.08
CA THR A 19 -4.00 -0.19 11.14
C THR A 19 -3.25 -0.81 12.30
N ASP A 20 -3.84 -0.83 13.50
CA ASP A 20 -3.20 -1.42 14.68
C ASP A 20 -3.02 -2.93 14.50
N LYS A 21 -3.98 -3.65 13.91
CA LYS A 21 -3.82 -5.08 13.61
C LYS A 21 -2.71 -5.39 12.60
N TYR A 22 -2.56 -4.58 11.55
CA TYR A 22 -1.43 -4.73 10.65
C TYR A 22 -0.10 -4.44 11.35
N ARG A 23 -0.05 -3.42 12.22
CA ARG A 23 1.14 -3.12 13.03
C ARG A 23 1.49 -4.26 13.99
N ASP A 24 0.50 -4.85 14.66
CA ASP A 24 0.68 -6.02 15.52
C ASP A 24 1.24 -7.21 14.72
N THR A 25 0.73 -7.43 13.51
CA THR A 25 1.22 -8.47 12.59
C THR A 25 2.69 -8.23 12.24
N ASP A 26 3.04 -7.01 11.85
CA ASP A 26 4.43 -6.63 11.53
C ASP A 26 5.35 -6.83 12.74
N MET A 27 4.91 -6.44 13.95
CA MET A 27 5.69 -6.66 15.18
C MET A 27 5.94 -8.15 15.45
N VAL A 28 4.93 -9.00 15.29
CA VAL A 28 5.07 -10.45 15.44
C VAL A 28 6.07 -11.01 14.43
N ILE A 29 5.92 -10.65 13.15
CA ILE A 29 6.84 -11.09 12.08
C ILE A 29 8.28 -10.66 12.37
N ASN A 30 8.47 -9.40 12.77
CA ASN A 30 9.78 -8.83 13.03
C ASN A 30 10.41 -9.35 14.34
N SER A 31 9.61 -9.85 15.28
CA SER A 31 10.13 -10.50 16.49
C SER A 31 10.59 -11.94 16.26
N ALA A 32 10.09 -12.60 15.20
CA ALA A 32 10.36 -14.00 14.92
C ALA A 32 11.65 -14.24 14.11
N GLN A 33 12.21 -13.20 13.48
CA GLN A 33 13.42 -13.28 12.68
C GLN A 33 14.18 -11.95 12.69
N SER A 34 15.49 -11.98 12.45
CA SER A 34 16.37 -10.79 12.51
C SER A 34 16.93 -10.33 11.16
N LEU A 35 16.69 -11.08 10.08
CA LEU A 35 17.29 -10.81 8.77
C LEU A 35 16.61 -9.61 8.08
N PHE A 36 15.28 -9.53 8.16
CA PHE A 36 14.50 -8.45 7.57
C PHE A 36 13.70 -7.69 8.62
N THR A 37 13.47 -6.41 8.36
CA THR A 37 12.29 -5.72 8.87
C THR A 37 11.21 -5.77 7.80
N VAL A 38 10.05 -6.34 8.12
CA VAL A 38 8.84 -6.35 7.30
C VAL A 38 7.94 -5.20 7.75
N ASN A 39 7.54 -4.36 6.80
CA ASN A 39 6.55 -3.31 7.01
C ASN A 39 5.40 -3.53 6.02
N THR A 40 4.20 -3.79 6.54
CA THR A 40 2.99 -3.71 5.72
C THR A 40 2.78 -2.24 5.33
N ALA A 41 2.49 -1.99 4.06
CA ALA A 41 2.36 -0.66 3.49
C ALA A 41 1.02 -0.49 2.75
N GLY A 42 0.87 0.69 2.13
CA GLY A 42 -0.26 0.97 1.26
C GLY A 42 -1.60 1.10 2.00
N SER A 43 -2.68 1.07 1.23
CA SER A 43 -4.01 1.42 1.73
C SER A 43 -4.57 0.43 2.77
N LYS A 44 -4.04 -0.81 2.81
CA LYS A 44 -4.41 -1.81 3.83
C LYS A 44 -3.77 -1.50 5.18
N ALA A 45 -2.44 -1.27 5.22
CA ALA A 45 -1.76 -0.86 6.44
C ALA A 45 -2.34 0.44 7.02
N GLU A 46 -2.74 1.36 6.14
CA GLU A 46 -3.39 2.64 6.50
C GLU A 46 -4.86 2.49 6.93
N GLY A 47 -5.42 1.27 6.91
CA GLY A 47 -6.79 0.97 7.32
C GLY A 47 -7.87 1.52 6.38
N LEU A 48 -7.49 2.09 5.24
CA LEU A 48 -8.36 2.78 4.28
C LEU A 48 -9.15 1.83 3.38
N THR A 49 -8.69 0.60 3.23
CA THR A 49 -9.34 -0.43 2.41
C THR A 49 -9.82 -1.59 3.30
N CYS A 50 -10.89 -2.27 2.87
CA CYS A 50 -11.34 -3.51 3.48
C CYS A 50 -10.20 -4.56 3.39
N PRO A 51 -9.82 -5.24 4.49
CA PRO A 51 -8.78 -6.29 4.47
C PRO A 51 -9.04 -7.40 3.47
N LEU A 52 -10.32 -7.65 3.21
CA LEU A 52 -10.83 -8.68 2.33
C LEU A 52 -10.79 -8.29 0.84
N GLU A 53 -10.52 -7.02 0.54
CA GLU A 53 -10.45 -6.48 -0.81
C GLU A 53 -9.01 -6.13 -1.17
N SER A 54 -8.62 -6.28 -2.44
CA SER A 54 -7.27 -5.94 -2.94
C SER A 54 -6.15 -6.79 -2.33
N ASP A 55 -4.95 -6.60 -2.86
CA ASP A 55 -3.66 -7.14 -2.43
C ASP A 55 -3.11 -6.43 -1.18
N VAL A 56 -2.15 -7.07 -0.50
CA VAL A 56 -1.40 -6.50 0.63
C VAL A 56 0.00 -6.10 0.16
N ASP A 57 0.35 -4.82 0.27
CA ASP A 57 1.71 -4.35 0.00
C ASP A 57 2.63 -4.61 1.20
N CYS A 58 3.77 -5.28 0.99
CA CYS A 58 4.76 -5.56 2.02
C CYS A 58 6.16 -5.11 1.58
N LEU A 59 6.80 -4.27 2.39
CA LEU A 59 8.20 -3.88 2.22
C LEU A 59 9.09 -4.70 3.15
N PHE A 60 9.97 -5.52 2.56
CA PHE A 60 11.01 -6.28 3.23
C PHE A 60 12.33 -5.49 3.16
N VAL A 61 12.94 -5.22 4.31
CA VAL A 61 14.14 -4.38 4.43
C VAL A 61 15.24 -5.18 5.10
N LEU A 62 16.38 -5.36 4.43
CA LEU A 62 17.54 -6.01 5.04
C LEU A 62 18.08 -5.17 6.21
N ASN A 63 18.28 -5.81 7.36
CA ASN A 63 18.66 -5.12 8.59
C ASN A 63 20.16 -4.81 8.68
N ASP A 64 20.97 -5.58 7.96
CA ASP A 64 22.44 -5.55 7.96
C ASP A 64 23.04 -4.72 6.81
N VAL A 65 22.21 -4.14 5.94
CA VAL A 65 22.62 -3.24 4.86
C VAL A 65 22.04 -1.85 5.11
N LEU A 66 22.86 -0.81 4.95
CA LEU A 66 22.44 0.58 5.15
C LEU A 66 22.94 1.48 4.01
N CYS A 67 22.02 2.30 3.47
CA CYS A 67 22.34 3.33 2.50
C CYS A 67 22.48 4.70 3.18
N VAL A 68 23.56 5.44 2.91
CA VAL A 68 23.85 6.75 3.54
C VAL A 68 24.27 7.81 2.52
N GLU A 69 23.89 9.08 2.76
CA GLU A 69 24.35 10.20 1.94
C GLU A 69 25.83 10.51 2.17
N SER A 70 26.53 10.97 1.14
CA SER A 70 27.92 11.44 1.23
C SER A 70 28.09 12.49 2.34
N GLY A 71 29.12 12.34 3.16
CA GLY A 71 29.40 13.27 4.27
C GLY A 71 28.60 13.01 5.56
N THR A 72 27.74 12.00 5.58
CA THR A 72 27.12 11.52 6.83
C THR A 72 28.22 11.01 7.76
N SER A 73 28.27 11.48 9.02
CA SER A 73 29.28 11.03 9.98
C SER A 73 29.11 9.52 10.26
N LEU A 74 30.06 8.72 9.76
CA LEU A 74 30.10 7.27 9.94
C LEU A 74 30.25 6.85 11.42
N ARG A 75 30.62 7.78 12.32
CA ARG A 75 30.74 7.51 13.77
C ARG A 75 29.43 7.10 14.44
N THR A 76 28.29 7.35 13.79
CA THR A 76 26.95 6.99 14.25
C THR A 76 26.43 5.69 13.64
N VAL A 77 27.16 5.10 12.68
CA VAL A 77 26.74 3.92 11.94
C VAL A 77 27.42 2.70 12.56
N GLN A 78 26.64 1.69 12.94
CA GLN A 78 27.17 0.47 13.54
C GLN A 78 28.21 -0.18 12.59
N ASP A 79 29.36 -0.56 13.13
CA ASP A 79 30.51 -1.06 12.34
C ASP A 79 30.26 -2.44 11.69
N ASP A 80 29.18 -3.12 12.04
CA ASP A 80 28.78 -4.42 11.53
C ASP A 80 27.99 -4.37 10.21
N LYS A 81 27.48 -3.20 9.80
CA LYS A 81 26.63 -3.08 8.60
C LYS A 81 27.42 -2.87 7.31
N TYR A 82 26.91 -3.48 6.25
CA TYR A 82 27.33 -3.23 4.88
C TYR A 82 26.83 -1.84 4.46
N LEU A 83 27.73 -0.97 3.98
CA LEU A 83 27.38 0.41 3.66
C LEU A 83 27.40 0.67 2.17
N LEU A 84 26.30 1.28 1.72
CA LEU A 84 26.14 1.82 0.39
C LEU A 84 26.05 3.34 0.47
N ARG A 85 26.80 4.04 -0.37
CA ARG A 85 26.71 5.47 -0.54
C ARG A 85 25.61 5.82 -1.54
N ILE A 86 24.76 6.76 -1.17
CA ILE A 86 23.69 7.28 -2.02
C ILE A 86 24.26 8.33 -2.95
N ASP A 87 24.03 8.16 -4.24
CA ASP A 87 24.29 9.15 -5.27
C ASP A 87 22.99 9.68 -5.84
N MET A 88 22.77 10.98 -5.63
CA MET A 88 21.56 11.71 -6.00
C MET A 88 21.60 12.28 -7.43
N ARG A 89 22.57 11.88 -8.27
CA ARG A 89 22.68 12.30 -9.69
C ARG A 89 21.63 11.65 -10.63
N ALA A 90 20.73 10.84 -10.10
CA ALA A 90 19.59 10.29 -10.83
C ALA A 90 18.41 11.30 -10.86
N PRO A 91 17.36 11.06 -11.68
CA PRO A 91 16.17 11.92 -11.67
C PRO A 91 15.54 12.07 -10.27
N PRO A 92 14.83 13.17 -9.99
CA PRO A 92 14.30 13.45 -8.65
C PRO A 92 13.50 12.29 -8.03
N GLY A 93 13.88 11.93 -6.80
CA GLY A 93 13.30 10.81 -6.05
C GLY A 93 13.79 9.42 -6.46
N TYR A 94 14.81 9.37 -7.33
CA TYR A 94 15.63 8.21 -7.60
C TYR A 94 17.07 8.48 -7.18
N CYS A 95 17.84 7.42 -6.98
CA CYS A 95 19.27 7.49 -6.65
C CYS A 95 20.01 6.29 -7.25
N LYS A 96 21.34 6.38 -7.33
CA LYS A 96 22.23 5.22 -7.49
C LYS A 96 22.83 4.87 -6.14
N LEU A 97 23.20 3.61 -5.95
CA LEU A 97 23.80 3.11 -4.72
C LEU A 97 25.18 2.56 -5.04
N LEU A 98 26.21 3.13 -4.42
CA LEU A 98 27.60 2.75 -4.64
C LEU A 98 28.15 2.00 -3.44
N GLN A 99 29.01 1.02 -3.66
CA GLN A 99 29.72 0.36 -2.57
C GLN A 99 30.63 1.35 -1.85
N GLU A 100 30.48 1.45 -0.52
CA GLU A 100 31.30 2.32 0.34
C GLU A 100 32.11 1.49 1.34
N ARG A 101 31.45 0.58 2.07
CA ARG A 101 32.10 -0.31 3.04
C ARG A 101 31.53 -1.71 2.96
N GLU A 102 32.42 -2.68 2.87
CA GLU A 102 32.09 -4.09 2.90
C GLU A 102 32.20 -4.64 4.32
N THR A 103 31.22 -5.44 4.70
CA THR A 103 31.25 -6.29 5.89
C THR A 103 30.82 -7.70 5.47
N GLN A 104 31.24 -8.73 6.21
CA GLN A 104 30.81 -10.10 5.95
C GLN A 104 29.48 -10.36 6.67
N THR A 105 28.37 -10.22 5.96
CA THR A 105 27.02 -10.47 6.49
C THR A 105 26.20 -11.28 5.48
N MET A 106 24.98 -11.68 5.83
CA MET A 106 24.12 -12.33 4.85
C MET A 106 23.74 -11.37 3.71
N GLY A 107 23.43 -10.12 4.06
CA GLY A 107 23.14 -9.04 3.12
C GLY A 107 24.33 -8.72 2.20
N SER A 108 25.57 -8.91 2.65
CA SER A 108 26.75 -8.68 1.81
C SER A 108 26.77 -9.56 0.58
N TYR A 109 26.36 -10.83 0.69
CA TYR A 109 26.27 -11.74 -0.45
C TYR A 109 25.26 -11.23 -1.49
N LEU A 110 24.04 -10.88 -1.05
CA LEU A 110 23.00 -10.36 -1.94
C LEU A 110 23.42 -9.05 -2.63
N VAL A 111 24.11 -8.18 -1.90
CA VAL A 111 24.67 -6.95 -2.44
C VAL A 111 25.75 -7.26 -3.48
N GLN A 112 26.75 -8.08 -3.13
CA GLN A 112 27.87 -8.43 -4.01
C GLN A 112 27.40 -9.05 -5.34
N GLU A 113 26.46 -9.99 -5.30
CA GLU A 113 25.88 -10.62 -6.50
C GLU A 113 25.08 -9.64 -7.39
N SER A 114 24.72 -8.49 -6.84
CA SER A 114 23.99 -7.44 -7.54
C SER A 114 24.85 -6.23 -7.95
N LEU A 115 26.16 -6.25 -7.65
CA LEU A 115 27.06 -5.15 -8.00
C LEU A 115 27.47 -5.23 -9.47
N CYS A 116 27.60 -4.07 -10.10
CA CYS A 116 28.17 -3.89 -11.42
C CYS A 116 29.28 -2.83 -11.37
N ASP A 117 30.39 -3.08 -12.05
CA ASP A 117 31.42 -2.06 -12.25
C ASP A 117 30.88 -0.97 -13.18
N ASN A 118 31.06 0.30 -12.81
CA ASN A 118 30.64 1.43 -13.62
C ASN A 118 31.66 1.83 -14.70
N GLY A 119 32.75 1.09 -14.86
CA GLY A 119 33.83 1.35 -15.81
C GLY A 119 34.86 2.37 -15.31
N TYR A 120 34.64 2.97 -14.14
CA TYR A 120 35.52 3.94 -13.50
C TYR A 120 36.08 3.42 -12.16
N GLY A 121 35.92 2.12 -11.88
CA GLY A 121 36.40 1.47 -10.66
C GLY A 121 35.49 1.66 -9.45
N GLU A 122 34.30 2.26 -9.59
CA GLU A 122 33.27 2.22 -8.55
C GLU A 122 32.24 1.13 -8.87
N LYS A 123 31.79 0.43 -7.83
CA LYS A 123 30.76 -0.61 -7.95
C LYS A 123 29.39 -0.04 -7.61
N ASN A 124 28.46 -0.11 -8.56
CA ASN A 124 27.06 0.29 -8.41
C ASN A 124 26.18 -0.93 -8.15
N LEU A 125 25.25 -0.81 -7.22
CA LEU A 125 24.24 -1.83 -6.98
C LEU A 125 23.13 -1.75 -8.04
N SER A 126 23.04 -2.75 -8.91
CA SER A 126 22.01 -2.82 -9.93
C SER A 126 20.66 -3.20 -9.31
N SER A 127 19.65 -2.36 -9.50
CA SER A 127 18.27 -2.68 -9.11
C SER A 127 17.70 -3.84 -9.92
N ALA A 128 18.09 -3.97 -11.19
CA ALA A 128 17.68 -5.07 -12.06
C ALA A 128 18.29 -6.42 -11.64
N LEU A 129 19.57 -6.46 -11.27
CA LEU A 129 20.16 -7.69 -10.73
C LEU A 129 19.55 -8.05 -9.37
N TRP A 130 19.38 -7.06 -8.51
CA TRP A 130 18.77 -7.23 -7.19
C TRP A 130 17.40 -7.91 -7.25
N ILE A 131 16.48 -7.38 -8.08
CA ILE A 131 15.15 -7.95 -8.19
C ILE A 131 15.18 -9.37 -8.79
N ASN A 132 16.08 -9.62 -9.76
CA ASN A 132 16.24 -10.94 -10.37
C ASN A 132 16.77 -11.98 -9.37
N LEU A 133 17.69 -11.62 -8.48
CA LEU A 133 18.14 -12.52 -7.42
C LEU A 133 16.98 -12.96 -6.53
N TRP A 134 16.13 -12.01 -6.11
CA TRP A 134 14.95 -12.33 -5.31
C TRP A 134 13.94 -13.21 -6.05
N ILE A 135 13.68 -12.92 -7.32
CA ILE A 135 12.81 -13.76 -8.16
C ILE A 135 13.35 -15.18 -8.26
N ASN A 136 14.66 -15.33 -8.50
CA ASN A 136 15.30 -16.64 -8.60
C ASN A 136 15.28 -17.38 -7.26
N PHE A 137 15.52 -16.68 -6.15
CA PHE A 137 15.40 -17.24 -4.80
C PHE A 137 13.99 -17.79 -4.55
N PHE A 138 12.93 -17.04 -4.85
CA PHE A 138 11.56 -17.52 -4.67
C PHE A 138 11.18 -18.64 -5.63
N LYS A 139 11.59 -18.57 -6.90
CA LYS A 139 11.40 -19.67 -7.84
C LYS A 139 12.03 -20.94 -7.30
N TRP A 140 13.29 -20.88 -6.87
CA TRP A 140 14.01 -22.04 -6.33
C TRP A 140 13.37 -22.57 -5.05
N PHE A 141 13.04 -21.70 -4.10
CA PHE A 141 12.39 -22.09 -2.85
C PHE A 141 10.99 -22.67 -3.06
N SER A 142 10.28 -22.25 -4.12
CA SER A 142 8.95 -22.77 -4.47
C SER A 142 8.97 -24.08 -5.26
N LEU A 143 10.11 -24.51 -5.83
CA LEU A 143 10.22 -25.74 -6.62
C LEU A 143 9.72 -27.01 -5.90
N PRO A 144 10.00 -27.23 -4.59
CA PRO A 144 9.50 -28.39 -3.86
C PRO A 144 7.97 -28.37 -3.63
N LEU A 145 7.33 -27.21 -3.79
CA LEU A 145 5.92 -26.96 -3.44
C LEU A 145 4.99 -26.99 -4.66
N LEU A 146 5.54 -27.24 -5.86
CA LEU A 146 4.83 -27.29 -7.13
C LEU A 146 3.91 -28.51 -7.31
N TRP A 147 3.71 -29.35 -6.28
CA TRP A 147 2.76 -30.46 -6.36
C TRP A 147 1.29 -30.01 -6.34
N ASN A 148 0.99 -28.74 -6.01
CA ASN A 148 -0.36 -28.18 -5.99
C ASN A 148 -0.49 -26.92 -6.88
N ASN A 149 -0.40 -27.08 -8.21
CA ASN A 149 -0.94 -26.22 -9.30
C ASN A 149 -0.90 -24.67 -9.15
N SER A 150 -0.13 -24.13 -8.22
CA SER A 150 0.01 -22.70 -7.96
C SER A 150 1.22 -22.23 -8.74
N ILE A 151 1.01 -21.95 -10.03
CA ILE A 151 2.06 -21.34 -10.85
C ILE A 151 2.34 -19.96 -10.26
N VAL A 152 3.47 -19.79 -9.58
CA VAL A 152 3.98 -18.47 -9.20
C VAL A 152 4.46 -17.81 -10.49
N ASN A 153 3.55 -17.17 -11.22
CA ASN A 153 3.91 -16.38 -12.37
C ASN A 153 4.52 -15.07 -11.85
N CYS A 154 5.84 -15.08 -11.60
CA CYS A 154 6.61 -13.90 -11.17
C CYS A 154 6.80 -12.91 -12.34
N GLU A 155 5.72 -12.38 -12.91
CA GLU A 155 5.81 -11.23 -13.80
C GLU A 155 5.99 -9.97 -12.94
N ILE A 156 7.06 -9.22 -13.22
CA ILE A 156 7.46 -8.05 -12.43
C ILE A 156 6.42 -6.93 -12.58
N ALA A 157 5.88 -6.43 -11.47
CA ALA A 157 4.99 -5.28 -11.44
C ALA A 157 5.69 -4.07 -10.80
N GLY A 158 6.57 -3.41 -11.56
CA GLY A 158 7.40 -2.33 -11.01
C GLY A 158 8.44 -2.89 -10.01
N PRO A 159 8.50 -2.44 -8.74
CA PRO A 159 9.44 -2.99 -7.77
C PRO A 159 8.93 -4.25 -7.03
N SER A 160 7.67 -4.67 -7.27
CA SER A 160 7.06 -5.77 -6.52
C SER A 160 7.21 -7.12 -7.23
N ILE A 161 7.35 -8.15 -6.40
CA ILE A 161 7.23 -9.56 -6.77
C ILE A 161 5.85 -10.00 -6.27
N PRO A 162 4.85 -10.12 -7.16
CA PRO A 162 3.49 -10.47 -6.77
C PRO A 162 3.42 -11.95 -6.34
N ASP A 163 2.76 -12.20 -5.22
CA ASP A 163 2.37 -13.53 -4.74
C ASP A 163 0.97 -13.85 -5.26
N ILE A 164 0.92 -14.55 -6.40
CA ILE A 164 -0.32 -14.94 -7.07
C ILE A 164 -0.72 -16.34 -6.59
N ARG A 165 -1.92 -16.47 -6.01
CA ARG A 165 -2.51 -17.76 -5.62
C ARG A 165 -3.93 -17.86 -6.18
N GLY A 166 -4.25 -19.01 -6.81
CA GLY A 166 -5.56 -19.23 -7.44
C GLY A 166 -5.94 -18.16 -8.49
N GLY A 167 -4.96 -17.56 -9.18
CA GLY A 167 -5.18 -16.48 -10.15
C GLY A 167 -5.44 -15.09 -9.54
N LYS A 168 -5.38 -14.92 -8.22
CA LYS A 168 -5.50 -13.63 -7.52
C LYS A 168 -4.17 -13.23 -6.88
N VAL A 169 -3.80 -11.94 -6.98
CA VAL A 169 -2.66 -11.39 -6.24
C VAL A 169 -3.05 -11.24 -4.77
N HIS A 170 -2.34 -11.93 -3.88
CA HIS A 170 -2.58 -11.85 -2.45
C HIS A 170 -1.64 -10.85 -1.76
N ASN A 171 -0.36 -10.85 -2.12
CA ASN A 171 0.65 -9.97 -1.53
C ASN A 171 1.61 -9.43 -2.59
N ASP A 172 1.89 -8.15 -2.54
CA ASP A 172 2.95 -7.50 -3.32
C ASP A 172 4.18 -7.33 -2.44
N LYS A 173 5.23 -8.11 -2.73
CA LYS A 173 6.46 -8.11 -1.92
C LYS A 173 7.51 -7.24 -2.59
N VAL A 174 8.02 -6.25 -1.87
CA VAL A 174 9.10 -5.37 -2.33
C VAL A 174 10.32 -5.56 -1.43
N PHE A 175 11.47 -5.88 -1.99
CA PHE A 175 12.73 -6.06 -1.26
C PHE A 175 13.58 -4.81 -1.41
N GLY A 176 13.56 -3.95 -0.40
CA GLY A 176 14.26 -2.68 -0.36
C GLY A 176 15.37 -2.63 0.67
N LEU A 177 16.01 -1.47 0.75
CA LEU A 177 17.07 -1.18 1.71
C LEU A 177 16.73 0.05 2.53
N ARG A 178 17.20 0.10 3.78
CA ARG A 178 17.06 1.29 4.62
C ARG A 178 17.99 2.39 4.11
N CYS A 179 17.49 3.62 4.09
CA CYS A 179 18.17 4.76 3.51
C CYS A 179 18.11 5.96 4.46
N HIS A 180 19.27 6.57 4.74
CA HIS A 180 19.41 7.82 5.47
C HIS A 180 19.58 8.98 4.47
N CYS A 181 18.46 9.48 3.94
CA CYS A 181 18.42 10.65 3.05
C CYS A 181 18.01 11.93 3.80
N ASN A 182 18.83 12.31 4.78
CA ASN A 182 18.54 13.45 5.66
C ASN A 182 18.34 14.74 4.87
N SER A 183 19.08 14.96 3.77
CA SER A 183 18.92 16.15 2.95
C SER A 183 17.49 16.31 2.41
N ILE A 184 16.83 15.22 2.01
CA ILE A 184 15.46 15.22 1.49
C ILE A 184 14.47 15.46 2.64
N LEU A 185 14.61 14.72 3.73
CA LEU A 185 13.72 14.82 4.89
C LEU A 185 13.75 16.21 5.53
N GLN A 186 14.93 16.84 5.62
CA GLN A 186 15.06 18.19 6.16
C GLN A 186 14.44 19.24 5.23
N ARG A 187 14.64 19.13 3.91
CA ARG A 187 13.95 20.01 2.94
C ARG A 187 12.43 19.86 3.03
N TRP A 188 11.94 18.62 3.17
CA TRP A 188 10.52 18.36 3.38
C TRP A 188 10.03 19.00 4.69
N ALA A 189 10.77 18.81 5.80
CA ALA A 189 10.40 19.30 7.13
C ALA A 189 10.38 20.84 7.20
N ALA A 190 11.28 21.51 6.48
CA ALA A 190 11.43 22.96 6.47
C ALA A 190 10.32 23.71 5.70
N ARG A 191 9.41 23.02 5.01
CA ARG A 191 8.33 23.67 4.26
C ARG A 191 7.40 24.48 5.18
N PRO A 192 7.02 25.72 4.79
CA PRO A 192 6.06 26.51 5.55
C PRO A 192 4.65 25.92 5.40
N ARG A 193 4.05 25.47 6.51
CA ARG A 193 2.72 24.84 6.55
C ARG A 193 2.12 24.79 7.95
N HIS A 194 0.81 24.56 8.02
CA HIS A 194 0.08 24.35 9.28
C HIS A 194 -0.21 22.87 9.58
N TRP A 195 -0.38 22.06 8.54
CA TRP A 195 -0.49 20.62 8.65
C TRP A 195 0.67 19.97 7.87
N PRO A 196 1.26 18.87 8.36
CA PRO A 196 1.01 18.27 9.68
C PRO A 196 1.61 19.09 10.83
N SER A 197 1.31 18.74 12.09
CA SER A 197 1.90 19.43 13.25
C SER A 197 3.42 19.20 13.33
N LYS A 198 4.13 20.05 14.06
CA LYS A 198 5.59 19.94 14.22
C LYS A 198 6.02 18.58 14.80
N ASP A 199 5.25 18.02 15.72
CA ASP A 199 5.54 16.71 16.31
C ASP A 199 5.43 15.59 15.27
N ILE A 200 4.42 15.65 14.40
CA ILE A 200 4.27 14.69 13.30
C ILE A 200 5.37 14.88 12.26
N ILE A 201 5.79 16.12 11.97
CA ILE A 201 6.95 16.38 11.11
C ILE A 201 8.20 15.72 11.69
N ALA A 202 8.50 15.95 12.97
CA ALA A 202 9.64 15.36 13.66
C ALA A 202 9.59 13.83 13.64
N LYS A 203 8.39 13.25 13.89
CA LYS A 203 8.18 11.81 13.83
C LYS A 203 8.43 11.26 12.42
N VAL A 204 7.89 11.87 11.38
CA VAL A 204 8.12 11.46 9.98
C VAL A 204 9.61 11.48 9.62
N VAL A 205 10.32 12.53 10.04
CA VAL A 205 11.78 12.61 9.85
C VAL A 205 12.51 11.48 10.59
N SER A 206 12.11 11.17 11.83
CA SER A 206 12.74 10.11 12.62
C SER A 206 12.49 8.69 12.09
N LEU A 207 11.40 8.48 11.33
CA LEU A 207 11.09 7.18 10.72
C LEU A 207 12.03 6.83 9.57
N GLY A 208 12.74 7.81 9.01
CA GLY A 208 13.72 7.61 7.94
C GLY A 208 13.09 7.32 6.58
N ALA A 209 13.87 6.69 5.70
CA ALA A 209 13.46 6.38 4.35
C ALA A 209 13.93 4.98 3.92
N TYR A 210 13.45 4.56 2.76
CA TYR A 210 13.85 3.32 2.12
C TYR A 210 14.12 3.56 0.64
N VAL A 211 14.83 2.62 0.02
CA VAL A 211 15.02 2.57 -1.42
C VAL A 211 14.50 1.25 -1.96
N THR A 212 13.79 1.28 -3.09
CA THR A 212 13.24 0.10 -3.75
C THR A 212 13.83 -0.10 -5.15
N PRO A 213 13.93 -1.35 -5.63
CA PRO A 213 14.69 -1.69 -6.84
C PRO A 213 13.89 -1.37 -8.10
N VAL A 214 13.67 -0.09 -8.38
CA VAL A 214 13.02 0.39 -9.60
C VAL A 214 13.58 1.76 -9.99
N GLY A 215 14.03 1.89 -11.24
CA GLY A 215 14.53 3.15 -11.77
C GLY A 215 13.45 4.06 -12.36
N SER A 216 13.87 5.26 -12.77
CA SER A 216 12.98 6.18 -13.49
C SER A 216 12.69 5.62 -14.88
N LYS A 217 11.41 5.60 -15.32
CA LYS A 217 11.04 5.05 -16.64
C LYS A 217 11.74 5.77 -17.79
N GLU A 218 12.00 7.07 -17.62
CA GLU A 218 12.61 7.96 -18.61
C GLU A 218 14.15 7.91 -18.60
N SER A 219 14.76 7.25 -17.61
CA SER A 219 16.22 7.18 -17.50
C SER A 219 16.81 6.03 -18.32
N GLU A 220 17.89 6.31 -19.05
CA GLU A 220 18.71 5.30 -19.71
C GLU A 220 19.36 4.35 -18.69
N TYR A 221 19.61 4.83 -17.46
CA TYR A 221 20.24 4.08 -16.38
C TYR A 221 19.24 3.43 -15.41
N LYS A 222 17.96 3.29 -15.80
CA LYS A 222 16.89 2.78 -14.92
C LYS A 222 17.17 1.43 -14.26
N HIS A 223 18.01 0.60 -14.86
CA HIS A 223 18.42 -0.71 -14.34
C HIS A 223 19.47 -0.63 -13.20
N MET A 224 20.07 0.54 -12.99
CA MET A 224 21.00 0.87 -11.91
C MET A 224 20.39 1.80 -10.86
N GLU A 225 19.20 2.32 -11.12
CA GLU A 225 18.55 3.30 -10.27
C GLU A 225 17.61 2.64 -9.27
N TRP A 226 17.51 3.27 -8.12
CA TRP A 226 16.68 2.90 -6.99
C TRP A 226 15.74 4.04 -6.66
N ARG A 227 14.50 3.70 -6.29
CA ARG A 227 13.47 4.70 -5.97
C ARG A 227 13.42 4.95 -4.48
N ILE A 228 13.55 6.21 -4.08
CA ILE A 228 13.41 6.63 -2.69
C ILE A 228 11.93 6.63 -2.32
N CYS A 229 11.60 6.05 -1.18
CA CYS A 229 10.24 5.95 -0.65
C CYS A 229 10.21 6.12 0.87
N PHE A 230 9.05 6.54 1.36
CA PHE A 230 8.86 6.92 2.76
C PHE A 230 7.65 6.19 3.36
N ASN A 231 7.48 4.89 3.07
CA ASN A 231 6.26 4.13 3.38
C ASN A 231 5.75 4.32 4.82
N THR A 232 6.65 4.27 5.81
CA THR A 232 6.31 4.49 7.23
C THR A 232 5.94 5.94 7.52
N GLY A 233 6.68 6.91 6.96
CA GLY A 233 6.36 8.33 7.05
C GLY A 233 5.04 8.70 6.37
N GLU A 234 4.74 8.13 5.21
CA GLU A 234 3.47 8.27 4.51
C GLU A 234 2.32 7.71 5.33
N ALA A 235 2.48 6.51 5.90
CA ALA A 235 1.47 5.93 6.78
C ALA A 235 1.22 6.82 8.00
N GLU A 236 2.26 7.40 8.59
CA GLU A 236 2.13 8.36 9.69
C GLU A 236 1.33 9.62 9.26
N LEU A 237 1.60 10.16 8.08
CA LEU A 237 0.85 11.30 7.54
C LEU A 237 -0.63 10.95 7.32
N VAL A 238 -0.90 9.80 6.73
CA VAL A 238 -2.26 9.30 6.48
C VAL A 238 -3.02 9.06 7.78
N ASN A 239 -2.36 8.54 8.82
CA ASN A 239 -2.95 8.34 10.14
C ASN A 239 -3.32 9.66 10.84
N ASN A 240 -2.70 10.76 10.44
CA ASN A 240 -2.95 12.11 10.96
C ASN A 240 -3.86 12.98 10.06
N LEU A 241 -4.43 12.38 9.01
CA LEU A 241 -5.52 12.99 8.25
C LEU A 241 -6.82 12.99 9.07
N THR A 242 -7.67 13.99 8.86
CA THR A 242 -9.02 13.96 9.44
C THR A 242 -9.86 12.85 8.81
N ASP A 243 -10.89 12.39 9.52
CA ASP A 243 -11.84 11.39 8.99
C ASP A 243 -12.48 11.82 7.66
N THR A 244 -12.69 13.13 7.45
CA THR A 244 -13.22 13.67 6.18
C THR A 244 -12.21 13.48 5.04
N HIS A 245 -10.93 13.79 5.24
CA HIS A 245 -9.88 13.57 4.24
C HIS A 245 -9.79 12.10 3.84
N ALA A 246 -9.76 11.20 4.82
CA ALA A 246 -9.68 9.77 4.59
C ALA A 246 -10.86 9.27 3.74
N LYS A 247 -12.08 9.74 4.03
CA LYS A 247 -13.29 9.39 3.26
C LYS A 247 -13.26 9.97 1.84
N VAL A 248 -12.72 11.18 1.65
CA VAL A 248 -12.52 11.76 0.31
C VAL A 248 -11.55 10.90 -0.50
N TYR A 249 -10.40 10.51 0.08
CA TYR A 249 -9.47 9.58 -0.55
C TYR A 249 -10.14 8.27 -0.94
N VAL A 250 -10.93 7.66 -0.05
CA VAL A 250 -11.62 6.39 -0.34
C VAL A 250 -12.59 6.54 -1.52
N ILE A 251 -13.35 7.63 -1.59
CA ILE A 251 -14.26 7.87 -2.73
C ILE A 251 -13.50 8.15 -4.02
N LEU A 252 -12.43 8.96 -3.99
CA LEU A 252 -11.56 9.16 -5.15
C LEU A 252 -10.98 7.82 -5.63
N ARG A 253 -10.59 6.92 -4.72
CA ARG A 253 -10.11 5.58 -5.05
C ARG A 253 -11.21 4.71 -5.67
N MET A 254 -12.45 4.80 -5.19
CA MET A 254 -13.59 4.10 -5.80
C MET A 254 -13.86 4.60 -7.22
N ILE A 255 -13.88 5.93 -7.43
CA ILE A 255 -13.99 6.54 -8.76
C ILE A 255 -12.85 6.04 -9.66
N LEU A 256 -11.62 6.06 -9.16
CA LEU A 256 -10.49 5.53 -9.91
C LEU A 256 -10.68 4.06 -10.26
N LYS A 257 -11.14 3.21 -9.33
CA LYS A 257 -11.29 1.77 -9.58
C LYS A 257 -12.44 1.42 -10.52
N GLU A 258 -13.59 2.06 -10.35
CA GLU A 258 -14.84 1.67 -11.00
C GLU A 258 -15.11 2.45 -12.30
N ILE A 259 -14.58 3.68 -12.41
CA ILE A 259 -14.85 4.56 -13.54
C ILE A 259 -13.61 4.72 -14.42
N ILE A 260 -12.45 5.04 -13.83
CA ILE A 260 -11.24 5.39 -14.60
C ILE A 260 -10.41 4.14 -14.99
N LYS A 261 -10.17 3.23 -14.04
CA LYS A 261 -9.27 2.07 -14.22
C LYS A 261 -9.69 1.04 -15.27
N PRO A 262 -10.99 0.79 -15.52
CA PRO A 262 -11.40 -0.10 -16.61
C PRO A 262 -10.80 0.33 -17.96
N GLU A 263 -10.49 1.61 -18.11
CA GLU A 263 -9.90 2.17 -19.32
C GLU A 263 -8.40 2.48 -19.17
N ASN A 264 -7.85 2.45 -17.95
CA ASN A 264 -6.45 2.77 -17.70
C ASN A 264 -5.81 2.19 -16.45
N LYS A 265 -4.64 1.58 -16.62
CA LYS A 265 -3.87 0.99 -15.51
C LYS A 265 -2.76 1.89 -14.97
N GLU A 266 -2.49 3.02 -15.62
CA GLU A 266 -1.35 3.91 -15.34
C GLU A 266 -1.62 4.91 -14.20
N ILE A 267 -2.85 5.44 -14.07
CA ILE A 267 -3.19 6.28 -12.90
C ILE A 267 -3.33 5.37 -11.68
N THR A 268 -2.49 5.63 -10.68
CA THR A 268 -2.44 4.84 -9.45
C THR A 268 -3.16 5.54 -8.30
N SER A 269 -3.62 4.77 -7.32
CA SER A 269 -4.14 5.33 -6.06
C SER A 269 -3.09 6.15 -5.30
N PHE A 270 -1.81 5.98 -5.63
CA PHE A 270 -0.73 6.79 -5.07
C PHE A 270 -0.82 8.26 -5.50
N VAL A 271 -1.24 8.55 -6.73
CA VAL A 271 -1.50 9.94 -7.18
C VAL A 271 -2.61 10.56 -6.33
N LEU A 272 -3.72 9.85 -6.15
CA LEU A 272 -4.85 10.30 -5.33
C LEU A 272 -4.48 10.53 -3.86
N LYS A 273 -3.63 9.66 -3.30
CA LYS A 273 -3.11 9.83 -1.93
C LYS A 273 -2.38 11.17 -1.83
N ASN A 274 -1.51 11.47 -2.79
CA ASN A 274 -0.74 12.71 -2.82
C ASN A 274 -1.63 13.94 -3.03
N ILE A 275 -2.69 13.85 -3.84
CA ILE A 275 -3.72 14.92 -3.94
C ILE A 275 -4.28 15.25 -2.56
N VAL A 276 -4.73 14.24 -1.81
CA VAL A 276 -5.32 14.45 -0.48
C VAL A 276 -4.30 14.99 0.53
N LEU A 277 -3.04 14.54 0.48
CA LEU A 277 -1.96 15.10 1.32
C LEU A 277 -1.68 16.57 0.99
N TRP A 278 -1.67 16.95 -0.29
CA TRP A 278 -1.50 18.35 -0.69
C TRP A 278 -2.70 19.21 -0.34
N GLN A 279 -3.93 18.71 -0.46
CA GLN A 279 -5.13 19.39 0.01
C GLN A 279 -5.03 19.67 1.52
N ALA A 280 -4.64 18.66 2.30
CA ALA A 280 -4.48 18.79 3.75
C ALA A 280 -3.44 19.85 4.16
N GLU A 281 -2.33 19.96 3.41
CA GLU A 281 -1.29 20.97 3.65
C GLU A 281 -1.74 22.39 3.27
N LYS A 282 -2.47 22.55 2.16
CA LYS A 282 -2.88 23.86 1.61
C LYS A 282 -4.02 24.52 2.37
N THR A 283 -4.83 23.76 3.10
CA THR A 283 -6.08 24.24 3.66
C THR A 283 -6.08 24.12 5.19
N PRO A 284 -6.58 25.14 5.93
CA PRO A 284 -6.73 25.06 7.38
C PRO A 284 -7.56 23.84 7.81
N ARG A 285 -7.13 23.17 8.88
CA ARG A 285 -7.81 21.97 9.42
C ARG A 285 -9.29 22.20 9.75
N THR A 286 -9.67 23.43 10.11
CA THR A 286 -11.06 23.83 10.42
C THR A 286 -12.00 23.74 9.23
N GLU A 287 -11.49 23.81 8.01
CA GLU A 287 -12.30 23.77 6.78
C GLU A 287 -12.63 22.33 6.35
N PHE A 288 -11.84 21.34 6.80
CA PHE A 288 -12.03 19.91 6.50
C PHE A 288 -13.07 19.24 7.39
N ARG A 289 -14.29 19.78 7.35
CA ARG A 289 -15.48 19.26 8.04
C ARG A 289 -16.38 18.48 7.09
N ALA A 290 -17.12 17.52 7.65
CA ALA A 290 -18.02 16.64 6.91
C ALA A 290 -19.05 17.38 6.04
N GLY A 291 -19.51 18.57 6.45
CA GLY A 291 -20.44 19.40 5.68
C GLY A 291 -19.89 19.93 4.34
N ARG A 292 -18.56 19.89 4.15
CA ARG A 292 -17.90 20.29 2.89
C ARG A 292 -17.35 19.10 2.10
N PHE A 293 -17.80 17.88 2.40
CA PHE A 293 -17.30 16.66 1.75
C PHE A 293 -17.27 16.74 0.21
N PHE A 294 -18.36 17.17 -0.41
CA PHE A 294 -18.43 17.25 -1.89
C PHE A 294 -17.56 18.34 -2.50
N HIS A 295 -17.32 19.44 -1.77
CA HIS A 295 -16.35 20.46 -2.17
C HIS A 295 -14.95 19.86 -2.26
N TRP A 296 -14.54 19.10 -1.23
CA TRP A 296 -13.22 18.45 -1.21
C TRP A 296 -13.07 17.36 -2.27
N LEU A 297 -14.13 16.60 -2.52
CA LEU A 297 -14.17 15.63 -3.60
C LEU A 297 -13.99 16.31 -4.97
N HIS A 298 -14.74 17.38 -5.21
CA HIS A 298 -14.64 18.17 -6.44
C HIS A 298 -13.24 18.76 -6.62
N ASP A 299 -12.65 19.34 -5.58
CA ASP A 299 -11.29 19.85 -5.63
C ASP A 299 -10.25 18.75 -5.91
N GLY A 300 -10.49 17.53 -5.40
CA GLY A 300 -9.63 16.39 -5.66
C GLY A 300 -9.68 15.94 -7.12
N LEU A 301 -10.89 15.92 -7.71
CA LEU A 301 -11.09 15.67 -9.14
C LEU A 301 -10.46 16.77 -10.00
N LYS A 302 -10.57 18.03 -9.56
CA LYS A 302 -9.94 19.17 -10.24
C LYS A 302 -8.40 19.04 -10.24
N GLU A 303 -7.79 18.71 -9.10
CA GLU A 303 -6.34 18.48 -9.05
C GLU A 303 -5.92 17.30 -9.93
N LEU A 304 -6.72 16.23 -9.99
CA LEU A 304 -6.48 15.09 -10.87
C LEU A 304 -6.57 15.48 -12.36
N LYS A 305 -7.59 16.25 -12.76
CA LYS A 305 -7.74 16.79 -14.12
C LYS A 305 -6.50 17.61 -14.50
N THR A 306 -6.12 18.56 -13.65
CA THR A 306 -4.93 19.40 -13.88
C THR A 306 -3.64 18.58 -13.93
N ALA A 307 -3.53 17.49 -13.15
CA ALA A 307 -2.39 16.58 -13.22
C ALA A 307 -2.30 15.86 -14.58
N ILE A 308 -3.44 15.43 -15.13
CA ILE A 308 -3.53 14.76 -16.43
C ILE A 308 -3.24 15.76 -17.56
N GLU A 309 -3.84 16.95 -17.54
CA GLU A 309 -3.62 18.02 -18.53
C GLU A 309 -2.14 18.39 -18.65
N ASN A 310 -1.45 18.51 -17.51
CA ASN A 310 -0.04 18.91 -17.48
C ASN A 310 0.93 17.72 -17.57
N ARG A 311 0.43 16.48 -17.58
CA ARG A 311 1.23 15.24 -17.41
C ARG A 311 2.20 15.34 -16.23
N HIS A 312 1.77 16.04 -15.19
CA HIS A 312 2.61 16.40 -14.08
C HIS A 312 1.84 16.44 -12.77
N PHE A 313 2.32 15.69 -11.77
CA PHE A 313 1.86 15.86 -10.41
C PHE A 313 2.99 15.59 -9.41
N ARG A 314 3.20 16.54 -8.52
CA ARG A 314 4.30 16.53 -7.55
C ARG A 314 4.08 15.52 -6.43
N TYR A 315 5.09 14.72 -6.14
CA TYR A 315 5.10 13.84 -4.97
C TYR A 315 5.19 14.66 -3.67
N TYR A 316 4.41 14.30 -2.65
CA TYR A 316 4.31 15.07 -1.41
C TYR A 316 5.62 15.11 -0.61
N MET A 317 6.36 13.99 -0.57
CA MET A 317 7.64 13.92 0.15
C MET A 317 8.79 14.56 -0.64
N ILE A 318 8.78 14.44 -1.97
CA ILE A 318 9.80 15.00 -2.88
C ILE A 318 9.07 15.77 -4.01
N PRO A 319 8.75 17.05 -3.84
CA PRO A 319 7.94 17.81 -4.81
C PRO A 319 8.49 17.83 -6.23
N GLU A 320 9.80 17.68 -6.38
CA GLU A 320 10.49 17.64 -7.67
C GLU A 320 10.24 16.33 -8.44
N ARG A 321 9.79 15.27 -7.77
CA ARG A 321 9.45 13.99 -8.41
C ARG A 321 8.04 14.06 -9.00
N ASN A 322 7.97 13.90 -10.33
CA ASN A 322 6.71 13.80 -11.07
C ASN A 322 6.10 12.39 -10.95
N LEU A 323 4.89 12.28 -10.40
CA LEU A 323 4.11 11.05 -10.30
C LEU A 323 3.41 10.65 -11.60
N MET A 324 3.24 11.58 -12.53
CA MET A 324 2.63 11.35 -13.84
C MET A 324 3.65 10.99 -14.93
N ALA A 325 4.97 11.13 -14.66
CA ALA A 325 6.03 10.80 -15.62
C ALA A 325 5.96 9.36 -16.12
N ALA A 326 5.53 8.44 -15.25
CA ALA A 326 5.38 7.04 -15.61
C ALA A 326 4.10 6.73 -16.38
N CYS A 327 3.15 7.67 -16.43
CA CYS A 327 1.83 7.49 -17.00
C CYS A 327 1.97 7.63 -18.52
N GLY A 328 1.92 6.51 -19.26
CA GLY A 328 2.05 6.48 -20.73
C GLY A 328 0.85 7.09 -21.46
N LEU A 329 0.52 8.34 -21.13
CA LEU A 329 -0.59 9.12 -21.66
C LEU A 329 -0.22 9.65 -23.05
N ASP A 330 -0.86 9.08 -24.08
CA ASP A 330 -0.92 9.73 -25.38
C ASP A 330 -1.96 10.86 -25.39
N ASP A 331 -1.94 11.68 -26.45
CA ASP A 331 -2.77 12.88 -26.57
C ASP A 331 -4.28 12.55 -26.61
N ALA A 332 -4.65 11.43 -27.23
CA ALA A 332 -6.04 11.01 -27.36
C ALA A 332 -6.62 10.58 -26.01
N LEU A 333 -5.86 9.76 -25.28
CA LEU A 333 -6.22 9.27 -23.96
C LEU A 333 -6.25 10.40 -22.92
N GLN A 334 -5.29 11.32 -23.00
CA GLN A 334 -5.28 12.53 -22.19
C GLN A 334 -6.56 13.35 -22.43
N SER A 335 -6.88 13.66 -23.69
CA SER A 335 -8.06 14.46 -24.03
C SER A 335 -9.36 13.82 -23.56
N LYS A 336 -9.48 12.49 -23.74
CA LYS A 336 -10.63 11.72 -23.29
C LYS A 336 -10.84 11.86 -21.78
N TRP A 337 -9.82 11.62 -20.96
CA TRP A 337 -10.02 11.67 -19.51
C TRP A 337 -10.21 13.06 -18.95
N VAL A 338 -9.60 14.06 -19.60
CA VAL A 338 -9.91 15.44 -19.26
C VAL A 338 -11.40 15.71 -19.45
N ALA A 339 -12.00 15.19 -20.53
CA ALA A 339 -13.45 15.25 -20.71
C ALA A 339 -14.20 14.42 -19.65
N ASP A 340 -13.84 13.14 -19.44
CA ASP A 340 -14.53 12.27 -18.46
C ASP A 340 -14.51 12.86 -17.04
N ILE A 341 -13.39 13.44 -16.61
CA ILE A 341 -13.29 14.09 -15.30
C ILE A 341 -14.08 15.40 -15.27
N THR A 342 -14.12 16.14 -16.38
CA THR A 342 -14.95 17.35 -16.49
C THR A 342 -16.42 17.00 -16.34
N ASP A 343 -16.91 15.98 -17.04
CA ASP A 343 -18.30 15.51 -16.95
C ASP A 343 -18.64 15.08 -15.51
N MET A 344 -17.74 14.33 -14.86
CA MET A 344 -17.89 13.94 -13.46
C MET A 344 -17.97 15.14 -12.51
N MET A 345 -17.21 16.21 -12.78
CA MET A 345 -17.24 17.44 -11.99
C MET A 345 -18.55 18.21 -12.22
N GLU A 346 -19.05 18.27 -13.45
CA GLU A 346 -20.31 18.93 -13.82
C GLU A 346 -21.54 18.22 -13.24
N GLU A 347 -21.51 16.89 -13.15
CA GLU A 347 -22.53 16.10 -12.44
C GLU A 347 -22.59 16.38 -10.93
N GLY A 348 -21.51 16.92 -10.38
CA GLY A 348 -21.36 17.23 -8.96
C GLY A 348 -21.58 16.01 -8.09
N HIS A 349 -22.48 16.11 -7.10
CA HIS A 349 -22.70 15.03 -6.14
C HIS A 349 -23.31 13.76 -6.75
N LYS A 350 -23.92 13.83 -7.95
CA LYS A 350 -24.57 12.66 -8.58
C LYS A 350 -23.56 11.62 -9.04
N VAL A 351 -22.30 12.00 -9.26
CA VAL A 351 -21.21 11.07 -9.67
C VAL A 351 -21.09 9.87 -8.72
N ILE A 352 -21.37 10.05 -7.42
CA ILE A 352 -21.27 8.97 -6.43
C ILE A 352 -22.29 7.86 -6.65
N LEU A 353 -23.39 8.13 -7.37
CA LEU A 353 -24.41 7.13 -7.68
C LEU A 353 -23.95 6.16 -8.78
N ARG A 354 -22.88 6.50 -9.51
CA ARG A 354 -22.19 5.59 -10.44
C ARG A 354 -21.38 4.53 -9.70
N LEU A 355 -21.03 4.78 -8.44
CA LEU A 355 -20.25 3.84 -7.63
C LEU A 355 -21.16 2.76 -7.10
N GLU A 356 -20.94 1.52 -7.54
CA GLU A 356 -21.84 0.40 -7.30
C GLU A 356 -22.02 0.13 -5.80
N LYS A 357 -20.91 0.21 -5.05
CA LYS A 357 -20.90 0.02 -3.60
C LYS A 357 -21.70 1.10 -2.86
N ILE A 358 -21.72 2.32 -3.37
CA ILE A 358 -22.48 3.43 -2.78
C ILE A 358 -23.94 3.35 -3.19
N ARG A 359 -24.22 3.09 -4.47
CA ARG A 359 -25.58 2.91 -5.01
C ARG A 359 -26.36 1.85 -4.23
N LYS A 360 -25.77 0.66 -4.06
CA LYS A 360 -26.35 -0.43 -3.26
C LYS A 360 -26.63 -0.02 -1.81
N ALA A 361 -25.70 0.70 -1.19
CA ALA A 361 -25.81 1.11 0.20
C ALA A 361 -26.87 2.20 0.44
N ILE A 362 -27.19 3.02 -0.56
CA ILE A 362 -28.22 4.07 -0.46
C ILE A 362 -29.63 3.47 -0.53
N VAL A 363 -29.82 2.40 -1.31
CA VAL A 363 -31.14 1.76 -1.51
C VAL A 363 -31.56 0.93 -0.29
N ALA A 364 -30.60 0.46 0.51
CA ALA A 364 -30.86 -0.36 1.69
C ALA A 364 -31.37 0.47 2.89
N SER A 365 -32.28 -0.12 3.67
CA SER A 365 -32.79 0.48 4.92
C SER A 365 -31.65 0.65 5.95
N PRO A 366 -31.66 1.73 6.77
CA PRO A 366 -30.59 2.01 7.74
C PRO A 366 -30.34 0.89 8.77
N GLU A 367 -31.39 0.24 9.27
CA GLU A 367 -31.26 -0.81 10.30
C GLU A 367 -30.56 -2.08 9.78
N PRO A 368 -31.01 -2.70 8.67
CA PRO A 368 -30.29 -3.80 8.04
C PRO A 368 -28.85 -3.43 7.71
N MET A 369 -28.60 -2.22 7.18
CA MET A 369 -27.26 -1.75 6.84
C MET A 369 -26.32 -1.69 8.05
N LEU A 370 -26.80 -1.18 9.19
CA LEU A 370 -26.01 -1.12 10.42
C LEU A 370 -25.65 -2.54 10.91
N TRP A 371 -26.60 -3.46 10.81
CA TRP A 371 -26.40 -4.84 11.21
C TRP A 371 -25.42 -5.58 10.29
N PHE A 372 -25.57 -5.45 8.96
CA PHE A 372 -24.63 -6.04 7.99
C PHE A 372 -23.23 -5.45 8.15
N SER A 373 -23.14 -4.14 8.37
CA SER A 373 -21.87 -3.46 8.65
C SER A 373 -21.14 -4.06 9.84
N LYS A 374 -21.84 -4.24 10.96
CA LYS A 374 -21.26 -4.81 12.19
C LYS A 374 -20.70 -6.20 11.94
N ASN A 375 -21.46 -7.08 11.28
CA ASN A 375 -21.03 -8.44 10.97
C ASN A 375 -19.86 -8.46 9.97
N LYS A 376 -19.88 -7.61 8.96
CA LYS A 376 -18.76 -7.45 8.02
C LYS A 376 -17.48 -7.04 8.75
N ILE A 377 -17.57 -6.02 9.62
CA ILE A 377 -16.42 -5.56 10.41
C ILE A 377 -15.91 -6.69 11.32
N GLU A 378 -16.80 -7.49 11.92
CA GLU A 378 -16.39 -8.65 12.71
C GLU A 378 -15.62 -9.69 11.87
N LEU A 379 -16.11 -10.02 10.68
CA LEU A 379 -15.41 -10.91 9.74
C LEU A 379 -14.02 -10.39 9.34
N GLU A 380 -13.91 -9.08 9.06
CA GLU A 380 -12.63 -8.43 8.76
C GLU A 380 -11.65 -8.54 9.94
N MET A 381 -12.12 -8.31 11.17
CA MET A 381 -11.28 -8.37 12.37
C MET A 381 -10.83 -9.79 12.67
N LEU A 382 -11.70 -10.78 12.49
CA LEU A 382 -11.36 -12.19 12.61
C LEU A 382 -10.30 -12.60 11.58
N GLU A 383 -10.39 -12.11 10.35
CA GLU A 383 -9.36 -12.38 9.33
C GLU A 383 -8.01 -11.76 9.69
N LEU A 384 -7.99 -10.50 10.15
CA LEU A 384 -6.75 -9.86 10.61
C LEU A 384 -6.15 -10.55 11.84
N GLU A 385 -6.99 -10.98 12.78
CA GLU A 385 -6.56 -11.74 13.95
C GLU A 385 -5.98 -13.09 13.55
N LEU A 386 -6.62 -13.76 12.59
CA LEU A 386 -6.13 -15.02 12.03
C LEU A 386 -4.74 -14.85 11.40
N PHE A 387 -4.55 -13.82 10.58
CA PHE A 387 -3.23 -13.50 10.03
C PHE A 387 -2.20 -13.27 11.14
N THR A 388 -2.52 -12.53 12.18
CA THR A 388 -1.57 -12.25 13.27
C THR A 388 -1.20 -13.51 14.04
N ARG A 389 -2.19 -14.24 14.53
CA ARG A 389 -2.01 -15.31 15.52
C ARG A 389 -1.46 -16.61 14.94
N VAL A 390 -1.74 -16.94 13.69
CA VAL A 390 -1.16 -18.12 13.03
C VAL A 390 0.38 -18.08 13.10
N ARG A 391 0.96 -16.89 13.04
CA ARG A 391 2.42 -16.68 13.13
C ARG A 391 2.99 -16.82 14.55
N GLN A 392 2.13 -16.90 15.56
CA GLN A 392 2.50 -17.08 16.96
C GLN A 392 2.31 -18.53 17.44
N CYS A 393 1.61 -19.36 16.66
CA CYS A 393 1.39 -20.76 16.98
C CYS A 393 2.74 -21.50 17.02
N LYS A 394 3.02 -22.18 18.15
CA LYS A 394 4.25 -22.97 18.33
C LYS A 394 4.07 -24.43 17.93
N THR A 395 2.83 -24.90 17.85
CA THR A 395 2.49 -26.28 17.54
C THR A 395 1.36 -26.35 16.51
N LEU A 396 1.30 -27.46 15.75
CA LEU A 396 0.19 -27.78 14.86
C LEU A 396 -1.15 -27.86 15.62
N THR A 397 -1.13 -28.33 16.87
CA THR A 397 -2.32 -28.38 17.72
C THR A 397 -2.86 -26.98 18.02
N ASP A 398 -2.01 -26.04 18.44
CA ASP A 398 -2.41 -24.65 18.71
C ASP A 398 -2.98 -23.99 17.46
N TYR A 399 -2.33 -24.20 16.31
CA TYR A 399 -2.81 -23.73 15.02
C TYR A 399 -4.21 -24.27 14.70
N ASN A 400 -4.39 -25.59 14.78
CA ASN A 400 -5.66 -26.24 14.46
C ASN A 400 -6.78 -25.77 15.39
N ILE A 401 -6.53 -25.64 16.69
CA ILE A 401 -7.53 -25.15 17.65
C ILE A 401 -7.98 -23.74 17.27
N PHE A 402 -7.02 -22.85 17.06
CA PHE A 402 -7.29 -21.44 16.80
C PHE A 402 -7.97 -21.22 15.45
N THR A 403 -7.44 -21.82 14.38
CA THR A 403 -8.01 -21.70 13.04
C THR A 403 -9.42 -22.29 12.97
N ASN A 404 -9.68 -23.43 13.61
CA ASN A 404 -11.02 -24.00 13.69
C ASN A 404 -11.99 -23.13 14.47
N ALA A 405 -11.54 -22.49 15.57
CA ALA A 405 -12.38 -21.56 16.32
C ALA A 405 -12.79 -20.35 15.47
N ILE A 406 -11.84 -19.74 14.74
CA ILE A 406 -12.16 -18.63 13.82
C ILE A 406 -13.07 -19.09 12.68
N ARG A 407 -12.79 -20.25 12.07
CA ARG A 407 -13.63 -20.81 10.99
C ARG A 407 -15.07 -21.01 11.46
N ARG A 408 -15.28 -21.58 12.65
CA ARG A 408 -16.63 -21.75 13.24
C ARG A 408 -17.33 -20.40 13.42
N ARG A 409 -16.64 -19.41 14.00
CA ARG A 409 -17.25 -18.09 14.21
C ARG A 409 -17.63 -17.39 12.91
N LYS A 410 -16.77 -17.46 11.89
CA LYS A 410 -17.09 -16.93 10.55
C LYS A 410 -18.31 -17.61 9.95
N PHE A 411 -18.40 -18.94 10.06
CA PHE A 411 -19.54 -19.70 9.57
C PHE A 411 -20.85 -19.32 10.28
N GLU A 412 -20.82 -19.13 11.60
CA GLU A 412 -21.97 -18.64 12.38
C GLU A 412 -22.46 -17.28 11.89
N ILE A 413 -21.55 -16.31 11.74
CA ILE A 413 -21.89 -14.96 11.26
C ILE A 413 -22.57 -15.04 9.88
N VAL A 414 -21.99 -15.80 8.95
CA VAL A 414 -22.55 -15.96 7.61
C VAL A 414 -23.93 -16.62 7.64
N ARG A 415 -24.12 -17.61 8.50
CA ARG A 415 -25.41 -18.26 8.70
C ARG A 415 -26.45 -17.28 9.27
N GLU A 416 -26.10 -16.50 10.29
CA GLU A 416 -26.96 -15.46 10.87
C GLU A 416 -27.39 -14.45 9.80
N VAL A 417 -26.46 -14.03 8.94
CA VAL A 417 -26.73 -13.11 7.83
C VAL A 417 -27.73 -13.72 6.86
N LYS A 418 -27.50 -14.96 6.42
CA LYS A 418 -28.41 -15.65 5.49
C LYS A 418 -29.82 -15.80 6.07
N VAL A 419 -29.95 -16.19 7.34
CA VAL A 419 -31.27 -16.36 8.00
C VAL A 419 -32.04 -15.05 8.06
N ARG A 420 -31.39 -13.95 8.49
CA ARG A 420 -32.06 -12.65 8.61
C ARG A 420 -32.55 -12.14 7.26
N MET A 421 -31.79 -12.36 6.19
CA MET A 421 -32.21 -12.00 4.84
C MET A 421 -33.45 -12.77 4.37
N THR A 422 -33.54 -14.07 4.68
CA THR A 422 -34.71 -14.89 4.30
C THR A 422 -35.98 -14.38 4.99
N LEU A 423 -35.86 -13.85 6.21
CA LEU A 423 -36.98 -13.30 6.98
C LEU A 423 -37.42 -11.91 6.49
N GLU A 424 -36.50 -11.10 5.96
CA GLU A 424 -36.78 -9.72 5.51
C GLU A 424 -37.34 -9.64 4.07
N GLY A 425 -37.62 -10.77 3.40
CA GLY A 425 -38.33 -10.81 2.11
C GLY A 425 -37.58 -10.20 0.92
N GLY A 426 -36.27 -9.97 1.03
CA GLY A 426 -35.46 -9.29 0.02
C GLY A 426 -35.10 -10.16 -1.18
N SER A 427 -35.56 -9.77 -2.36
CA SER A 427 -35.12 -10.27 -3.67
C SER A 427 -33.72 -9.74 -4.00
N SER A 428 -32.67 -10.26 -3.36
CA SER A 428 -31.29 -9.93 -3.76
C SER A 428 -30.28 -11.02 -3.37
N HIS A 429 -30.44 -12.22 -3.92
CA HIS A 429 -29.43 -13.28 -3.76
C HIS A 429 -28.04 -12.83 -4.29
N ASP A 430 -28.01 -12.04 -5.37
CA ASP A 430 -26.75 -11.59 -6.00
C ASP A 430 -26.09 -10.38 -5.32
N GLU A 431 -26.87 -9.50 -4.67
CA GLU A 431 -26.34 -8.25 -4.08
C GLU A 431 -25.60 -8.48 -2.75
N LEU A 432 -25.97 -9.54 -2.03
CA LEU A 432 -25.33 -9.95 -0.79
C LEU A 432 -24.22 -10.97 -0.99
N ASN A 433 -24.26 -11.80 -2.04
CA ASN A 433 -23.10 -12.60 -2.46
C ASN A 433 -21.91 -11.72 -2.86
N ALA A 434 -22.13 -10.49 -3.36
CA ALA A 434 -21.06 -9.53 -3.62
C ALA A 434 -20.52 -8.81 -2.36
N LEU A 435 -21.32 -8.68 -1.30
CA LEU A 435 -20.93 -8.09 0.00
C LEU A 435 -20.33 -9.13 0.95
N LEU A 436 -20.76 -10.38 0.80
CA LEU A 436 -20.34 -11.58 1.50
C LEU A 436 -19.76 -12.58 0.50
N ASP A 437 -18.84 -12.16 -0.37
CA ASP A 437 -18.13 -13.05 -1.30
C ASP A 437 -17.21 -14.01 -0.52
N VAL A 438 -17.82 -14.84 0.35
CA VAL A 438 -17.27 -15.73 1.38
C VAL A 438 -16.89 -17.08 0.78
N GLU A 439 -17.30 -17.36 -0.46
CA GLU A 439 -16.94 -18.61 -1.14
C GLU A 439 -15.45 -18.69 -1.51
N CYS A 440 -14.74 -17.55 -1.58
CA CYS A 440 -13.29 -17.54 -1.78
C CYS A 440 -12.46 -17.85 -0.51
N TRP A 441 -13.09 -18.08 0.65
CA TRP A 441 -12.44 -18.00 1.97
C TRP A 441 -12.09 -19.33 2.62
N LEU A 442 -12.46 -20.45 1.99
CA LEU A 442 -12.36 -21.77 2.61
C LEU A 442 -11.15 -22.61 2.11
N ASP A 443 -10.61 -22.34 0.93
CA ASP A 443 -9.64 -23.26 0.31
C ASP A 443 -8.15 -22.92 0.51
N LEU A 444 -7.80 -21.69 0.92
CA LEU A 444 -6.43 -21.18 0.74
C LEU A 444 -5.55 -21.11 2.01
N GLN A 445 -6.11 -21.29 3.21
CA GLN A 445 -5.34 -21.30 4.46
C GLN A 445 -4.76 -22.68 4.82
N ASP A 446 -5.36 -23.76 4.31
CA ASP A 446 -4.80 -25.11 4.43
C ASP A 446 -3.46 -25.26 3.69
N LEU A 447 -3.21 -24.43 2.66
CA LEU A 447 -1.96 -24.45 1.89
C LEU A 447 -0.78 -23.83 2.67
N TRP A 448 -1.03 -22.77 3.45
CA TRP A 448 0.03 -22.06 4.20
C TRP A 448 0.60 -22.85 5.37
N PHE A 449 -0.19 -23.77 5.94
CA PHE A 449 0.30 -24.64 7.02
C PHE A 449 1.15 -25.81 6.52
N ARG A 450 0.79 -26.38 5.36
CA ARG A 450 1.62 -27.40 4.68
C ARG A 450 2.95 -26.86 4.13
N LEU A 451 3.14 -25.54 4.17
CA LEU A 451 4.36 -24.83 3.76
C LEU A 451 5.35 -24.59 4.91
N LEU A 452 4.92 -24.80 6.17
CA LEU A 452 5.74 -24.62 7.38
C LEU A 452 6.26 -25.94 7.96
N GLU A 453 5.80 -27.09 7.44
CA GLU A 453 6.50 -28.39 7.50
C GLU A 453 7.52 -28.47 6.35
#